data_AF-A0A9D9HUN0-F1
#
_entry.id   AF-A0A9D9HUN0-F1
#
_cell.length_a   1.000
_cell.length_b   1.000
_cell.length_c   1.000
_cell.angle_alpha   90.00
_cell.angle_beta   90.00
_cell.angle_gamma   90.00
#
_symmetry.space_group_name_H-M   'P 1'
#
loop_
_entity.id
_entity.type
_entity.pdbx_description
1 polymer ?
#
loop_
_entity_poly.entity_id
_entity_poly.type
_entity_poly.pdbx_seq_one_letter_code
_entity_poly.pdbx_strand_id
1 'polypeptide(L)'
;MKISQIGIDITERFFEAIDMLKAQGRIRGLQTFTNEYDINRWNLNKVKANPDTSFLKTEWIYYLCKNYNISAEWIILGTGGMLKQGQHEAEPTPCEQNNIDNLIGKSCTVYYKTPKQQRVVSGIVSRIKRNGDEEILFIVRPNKVIAKIDVQTIVSIEQKP
;
A
#
# COMPACT_ATOMS: atom_id res chain seq x y z
N MET A 1 22.72 -24.65 18.48
CA MET A 1 23.16 -24.15 17.16
C MET A 1 23.37 -22.65 17.30
N LYS A 2 24.53 -22.14 16.89
CA LYS A 2 24.86 -20.71 17.02
C LYS A 2 24.48 -20.01 15.71
N ILE A 3 23.67 -18.96 15.80
CA ILE A 3 23.27 -18.17 14.63
C ILE A 3 24.45 -17.27 14.23
N SER A 4 24.65 -17.09 12.91
CA SER A 4 25.69 -16.22 12.38
C SER A 4 25.34 -14.74 12.65
N GLN A 5 26.33 -13.86 12.56
CA GLN A 5 26.08 -12.42 12.72
C GLN A 5 25.00 -11.91 11.74
N ILE A 6 25.01 -12.39 10.49
CA ILE A 6 23.99 -12.06 9.47
C ILE A 6 22.58 -12.39 9.97
N GLY A 7 22.39 -13.55 10.62
CA GLY A 7 21.08 -13.93 11.14
C GLY A 7 20.62 -13.07 12.33
N ILE A 8 21.57 -12.61 13.14
CA ILE A 8 21.31 -11.66 14.23
C ILE A 8 20.88 -10.31 13.63
N ASP A 9 21.62 -9.79 12.65
CA ASP A 9 21.32 -8.50 12.01
C ASP A 9 19.92 -8.49 11.34
N ILE A 10 19.53 -9.59 10.69
CA ILE A 10 18.19 -9.76 10.12
C ILE A 10 17.12 -9.71 11.24
N THR A 11 17.39 -10.34 12.37
CA THR A 11 16.48 -10.36 13.53
C THR A 11 16.34 -8.98 14.15
N GLU A 12 17.43 -8.23 14.27
CA GLU A 12 17.42 -6.85 14.75
C GLU A 12 16.59 -5.95 13.83
N ARG A 13 16.82 -6.00 12.52
CA ARG A 13 16.03 -5.25 11.52
C ARG A 13 14.54 -5.61 11.54
N PHE A 14 14.22 -6.88 11.75
CA PHE A 14 12.83 -7.31 11.91
C PHE A 14 12.15 -6.60 13.10
N PHE A 15 12.79 -6.54 14.26
CA PHE A 15 12.22 -5.85 15.43
C PHE A 15 12.26 -4.33 15.30
N GLU A 16 13.26 -3.78 14.62
CA GLU A 16 13.31 -2.36 14.27
C GLU A 16 12.10 -1.96 13.41
N ALA A 17 11.72 -2.79 12.42
CA ALA A 17 10.51 -2.57 11.64
C ALA A 17 9.24 -2.59 12.50
N ILE A 18 9.13 -3.51 13.46
CA ILE A 18 8.00 -3.56 14.41
C ILE A 18 7.95 -2.30 15.29
N ASP A 19 9.09 -1.85 15.81
CA ASP A 19 9.16 -0.67 16.66
C ASP A 19 8.84 0.61 15.86
N MET A 20 9.24 0.68 14.60
CA MET A 20 8.84 1.73 13.66
C MET A 20 7.32 1.72 13.41
N LEU A 21 6.71 0.56 13.14
CA LEU A 21 5.25 0.46 12.93
C LEU A 21 4.46 0.88 14.17
N LYS A 22 5.00 0.59 15.36
CA LYS A 22 4.44 1.07 16.63
C LYS A 22 4.57 2.59 16.75
N ALA A 23 5.72 3.17 16.41
CA ALA A 23 5.94 4.61 16.43
C ALA A 23 5.01 5.37 15.46
N GLN A 24 4.71 4.77 14.30
CA GLN A 24 3.74 5.30 13.33
C GLN A 24 2.27 5.10 13.74
N GLY A 25 1.99 4.37 14.82
CA GLY A 25 0.63 4.04 15.25
C GLY A 25 -0.09 3.02 14.35
N ARG A 26 0.61 2.34 13.43
CA ARG A 26 0.02 1.31 12.56
C ARG A 26 -0.29 0.03 13.33
N ILE A 27 0.48 -0.25 14.38
CA ILE A 27 0.20 -1.29 15.36
C ILE A 27 0.32 -0.72 16.77
N ARG A 28 -0.47 -1.24 17.72
CA ARG A 28 -0.34 -0.84 19.14
C ARG A 28 0.95 -1.39 19.76
N GLY A 29 1.43 -2.52 19.25
CA GLY A 29 2.68 -3.15 19.64
C GLY A 29 2.75 -4.60 19.14
N LEU A 30 3.74 -5.34 19.62
CA LEU A 30 4.02 -6.71 19.18
C LEU A 30 2.80 -7.65 19.31
N GLN A 31 1.96 -7.47 20.34
CA GLN A 31 0.78 -8.31 20.53
C GLN A 31 -0.25 -8.16 19.39
N THR A 32 -0.40 -6.96 18.81
CA THR A 32 -1.29 -6.75 17.67
C THR A 32 -0.82 -7.58 16.48
N PHE A 33 0.48 -7.51 16.18
CA PHE A 33 1.09 -8.30 15.10
C PHE A 33 0.92 -9.81 15.33
N THR A 34 1.15 -10.29 16.56
CA THR A 34 1.02 -11.72 16.84
C THR A 34 -0.41 -12.23 16.75
N ASN A 35 -1.39 -11.42 17.18
CA ASN A 35 -2.79 -11.80 17.11
C ASN A 35 -3.31 -11.84 15.67
N GLU A 36 -2.82 -10.95 14.79
CA GLU A 36 -3.25 -10.90 13.38
C GLU A 36 -2.91 -12.19 12.62
N TYR A 37 -1.81 -12.85 12.96
CA TYR A 37 -1.31 -14.04 12.25
C TYR A 37 -1.23 -15.29 13.12
N ASP A 38 -1.94 -15.32 14.25
CA ASP A 38 -1.96 -16.44 15.20
C ASP A 38 -0.55 -16.93 15.61
N ILE A 39 0.36 -15.98 15.83
CA ILE A 39 1.74 -16.26 16.22
C ILE A 39 1.81 -16.37 17.75
N ASN A 40 2.46 -17.42 18.25
CA ASN A 40 2.77 -17.48 19.67
C ASN A 40 3.76 -16.36 20.07
N ARG A 41 3.26 -15.38 20.84
CA ARG A 41 4.03 -14.23 21.33
C ARG A 41 5.28 -14.61 22.13
N TRP A 42 5.24 -15.73 22.86
CA TRP A 42 6.39 -16.18 23.65
C TRP A 42 7.58 -16.53 22.75
N ASN A 43 7.34 -17.09 21.57
CA ASN A 43 8.38 -17.37 20.59
C ASN A 43 9.06 -16.09 20.10
N LEU A 44 8.28 -15.06 19.76
CA LEU A 44 8.82 -13.76 19.33
C LEU A 44 9.60 -13.06 20.45
N ASN A 45 9.10 -13.11 21.69
CA ASN A 45 9.84 -12.56 22.84
C ASN A 45 11.17 -13.30 23.06
N LYS A 46 11.19 -14.63 22.90
CA LYS A 46 12.41 -15.44 23.01
C LYS A 46 13.43 -15.07 21.93
N VAL A 47 12.98 -14.90 20.69
CA VAL A 47 13.82 -14.44 19.57
C VAL A 47 14.35 -13.03 19.82
N LYS A 48 13.53 -12.11 20.35
CA LYS A 48 13.97 -10.75 20.71
C LYS A 48 15.04 -10.77 21.82
N ALA A 49 14.87 -11.63 22.82
CA ALA A 49 15.78 -11.69 23.97
C ALA A 49 17.08 -12.45 23.66
N ASN A 50 17.04 -13.47 22.80
CA ASN A 50 18.19 -14.32 22.48
C ASN A 50 18.30 -14.54 20.94
N PRO A 51 18.68 -13.50 20.19
CA PRO A 51 18.75 -13.57 18.72
C PRO A 51 19.86 -14.48 18.19
N ASP A 52 20.83 -14.85 19.03
CA ASP A 52 21.97 -15.71 18.73
C ASP A 52 21.64 -17.21 18.80
N THR A 53 20.53 -17.58 19.47
CA THR A 53 20.12 -18.96 19.72
C THR A 53 18.76 -19.32 19.15
N SER A 54 17.92 -18.33 18.83
CA SER A 54 16.54 -18.55 18.39
C SER A 54 16.32 -18.02 16.98
N PHE A 55 15.76 -18.88 16.12
CA PHE A 55 15.55 -18.55 14.71
C PHE A 55 14.33 -17.65 14.51
N LEU A 56 14.53 -16.57 13.76
CA LEU A 56 13.44 -15.82 13.16
C LEU A 56 12.81 -16.66 12.04
N LYS A 57 11.50 -16.86 12.11
CA LYS A 57 10.77 -17.60 11.08
C LYS A 57 10.56 -16.73 9.84
N THR A 58 10.78 -17.30 8.66
CA THR A 58 10.66 -16.59 7.37
C THR A 58 9.24 -16.08 7.12
N GLU A 59 8.23 -16.81 7.59
CA GLU A 59 6.82 -16.44 7.46
C GLU A 59 6.51 -15.11 8.17
N TRP A 60 7.22 -14.78 9.25
CA TRP A 60 7.03 -13.51 9.95
C TRP A 60 7.56 -12.32 9.14
N ILE A 61 8.69 -12.51 8.44
CA ILE A 61 9.21 -11.52 7.50
C ILE A 61 8.20 -11.31 6.37
N TYR A 62 7.62 -12.40 5.85
CA TYR A 62 6.59 -12.32 4.80
C TYR A 62 5.41 -11.43 5.21
N TYR A 63 4.91 -11.56 6.44
CA TYR A 63 3.81 -10.73 6.94
C TYR A 63 4.15 -9.24 7.01
N LEU A 64 5.36 -8.88 7.47
CA LEU A 64 5.84 -7.49 7.42
C LEU A 64 5.89 -6.95 6.00
N CYS A 65 6.43 -7.73 5.08
CA CYS A 65 6.60 -7.31 3.69
C CYS A 65 5.27 -7.16 2.94
N LYS A 66 4.29 -8.03 3.25
CA LYS A 66 2.98 -8.07 2.59
C LYS A 66 2.02 -7.04 3.13
N ASN A 67 1.83 -6.97 4.45
CA ASN A 67 0.75 -6.19 5.05
C ASN A 67 1.23 -4.80 5.52
N TYR A 68 2.53 -4.67 5.80
CA TYR A 68 3.08 -3.46 6.39
C TYR A 68 3.99 -2.66 5.44
N ASN A 69 4.15 -3.13 4.19
CA ASN A 69 4.94 -2.48 3.15
C ASN A 69 6.43 -2.30 3.53
N ILE A 70 6.95 -3.21 4.34
CA ILE A 70 8.38 -3.25 4.67
C ILE A 70 9.15 -3.89 3.51
N SER A 71 10.34 -3.38 3.21
CA SER A 71 11.21 -3.91 2.17
C SER A 71 11.88 -5.22 2.64
N ALA A 72 11.67 -6.29 1.88
CA ALA A 72 12.36 -7.56 2.11
C ALA A 72 13.87 -7.43 1.90
N GLU A 73 14.27 -6.60 0.92
CA GLU A 73 15.67 -6.31 0.63
C GLU A 73 16.34 -5.64 1.82
N TRP A 74 15.67 -4.67 2.44
CA TRP A 74 16.18 -4.01 3.63
C TRP A 74 16.27 -4.97 4.82
N ILE A 75 15.26 -5.81 5.08
CA ILE A 75 15.30 -6.78 6.18
C ILE A 75 16.46 -7.78 5.98
N ILE A 76 16.60 -8.35 4.78
CA ILE A 76 17.53 -9.46 4.53
C ILE A 76 18.95 -8.95 4.31
N LEU A 77 19.13 -7.95 3.45
CA LEU A 77 20.45 -7.47 3.01
C LEU A 77 20.93 -6.24 3.81
N GLY A 78 20.04 -5.52 4.48
CA GLY A 78 20.38 -4.26 5.14
C GLY A 78 20.63 -3.09 4.18
N THR A 79 20.26 -3.24 2.91
CA THR A 79 20.44 -2.25 1.85
C THR A 79 19.11 -1.58 1.51
N GLY A 80 19.18 -0.36 0.98
CA GLY A 80 18.00 0.41 0.59
C GLY A 80 17.21 0.99 1.79
N GLY A 81 15.95 1.33 1.56
CA GLY A 81 15.05 1.89 2.59
C GLY A 81 14.19 0.82 3.28
N MET A 82 13.90 1.02 4.58
CA MET A 82 13.05 0.13 5.38
C MET A 82 11.65 -0.01 4.80
N LEU A 83 11.04 1.11 4.39
CA LEU A 83 9.78 1.10 3.66
C LEU A 83 10.08 0.92 2.18
N LYS A 84 9.24 0.17 1.48
CA LYS A 84 9.27 0.14 0.02
C LYS A 84 8.96 1.54 -0.50
N GLN A 85 10.00 2.31 -0.84
CA GLN A 85 9.83 3.58 -1.53
C GLN A 85 9.32 3.29 -2.94
N GLY A 86 8.18 3.87 -3.31
CA GLY A 86 7.68 3.79 -4.67
C GLY A 86 7.01 2.48 -5.08
N GLN A 87 6.36 1.76 -4.16
CA GLN A 87 5.14 1.06 -4.58
C GLN A 87 3.97 2.00 -4.29
N HIS A 88 3.60 2.77 -5.31
CA HIS A 88 2.19 3.03 -5.56
C HIS A 88 1.46 1.70 -5.31
N GLU A 89 0.57 1.65 -4.33
CA GLU A 89 -0.44 0.60 -4.25
C GLU A 89 -1.20 0.64 -5.59
N ALA A 90 -0.80 -0.28 -6.47
CA ALA A 90 -1.15 -0.45 -7.87
C ALA A 90 -0.97 0.81 -8.74
N GLU A 91 0.13 0.89 -9.50
CA GLU A 91 -0.12 1.25 -10.90
C GLU A 91 -1.06 0.18 -11.45
N PRO A 92 -2.20 0.55 -12.08
CA PRO A 92 -2.90 -0.41 -12.89
C PRO A 92 -1.88 -1.00 -13.86
N THR A 93 -1.89 -2.34 -13.98
CA THR A 93 -1.27 -3.00 -15.13
C THR A 93 -1.52 -2.16 -16.39
N PRO A 94 -0.52 -1.89 -17.25
CA PRO A 94 -0.74 -1.25 -18.55
C PRO A 94 -1.62 -2.12 -19.48
N CYS A 95 -2.90 -2.14 -19.15
CA CYS A 95 -4.06 -2.73 -19.80
C CYS A 95 -5.25 -2.25 -18.94
N GLU A 96 -5.74 -1.01 -19.03
CA GLU A 96 -6.34 -0.37 -20.19
C GLU A 96 -6.35 1.17 -19.97
N GLN A 97 -5.30 1.91 -20.35
CA GLN A 97 -5.49 3.35 -20.64
C GLN A 97 -6.43 3.56 -21.85
N ASN A 98 -6.83 2.49 -22.54
CA ASN A 98 -7.75 2.48 -23.67
C ASN A 98 -9.18 2.10 -23.23
N ASN A 99 -9.87 2.93 -22.44
CA ASN A 99 -11.34 2.80 -22.34
C ASN A 99 -12.10 4.01 -21.76
N ILE A 100 -11.46 5.11 -21.34
CA ILE A 100 -12.19 6.29 -20.82
C ILE A 100 -13.12 6.87 -21.90
N ASP A 101 -12.70 6.83 -23.16
CA ASP A 101 -13.53 7.27 -24.28
C ASP A 101 -14.81 6.42 -24.45
N ASN A 102 -14.74 5.13 -24.11
CA ASN A 102 -15.91 4.24 -24.12
C ASN A 102 -16.80 4.41 -22.88
N LEU A 103 -16.39 5.24 -21.92
CA LEU A 103 -17.20 5.64 -20.76
C LEU A 103 -17.94 6.96 -20.98
N ILE A 104 -17.63 7.71 -22.04
CA ILE A 104 -18.29 8.99 -22.34
C ILE A 104 -19.80 8.78 -22.48
N GLY A 105 -20.58 9.61 -21.77
CA GLY A 105 -22.04 9.55 -21.76
C GLY A 105 -22.61 8.46 -20.86
N LYS A 106 -21.78 7.61 -20.25
CA LYS A 106 -22.23 6.56 -19.33
C LYS A 106 -22.24 7.07 -17.88
N SER A 107 -23.15 6.51 -17.09
CA SER A 107 -23.24 6.74 -15.65
C SER A 107 -22.17 5.89 -14.95
N CYS A 108 -21.26 6.54 -14.23
CA CYS A 108 -20.16 5.87 -13.56
C CYS A 108 -20.00 6.36 -12.11
N THR A 109 -19.38 5.51 -11.27
CA THR A 109 -18.78 5.91 -10.00
C THR A 109 -17.27 5.94 -10.17
N VAL A 110 -16.64 7.08 -9.85
CA VAL A 110 -15.20 7.30 -9.96
C VAL A 110 -14.60 7.44 -8.56
N TYR A 111 -13.56 6.66 -8.31
CA TYR A 111 -12.74 6.73 -7.10
C TYR A 111 -11.40 7.36 -7.47
N TYR A 112 -10.99 8.42 -6.78
CA TYR A 112 -9.77 9.17 -7.10
C TYR A 112 -9.04 9.62 -5.82
N LYS A 113 -7.72 9.78 -5.91
CA LYS A 113 -6.88 10.23 -4.80
C LYS A 113 -6.62 11.73 -4.90
N THR A 114 -6.77 12.44 -3.79
CA THR A 114 -6.26 13.81 -3.65
C THR A 114 -5.05 13.77 -2.69
N PRO A 115 -4.16 14.78 -2.69
CA PRO A 115 -2.98 14.80 -1.82
C PRO A 115 -3.26 14.60 -0.32
N LYS A 116 -4.52 14.82 0.11
CA LYS A 116 -4.93 14.74 1.52
C LYS A 116 -5.79 13.51 1.83
N GLN A 117 -6.49 12.91 0.86
CA GLN A 117 -7.43 11.80 1.07
C GLN A 117 -7.99 11.19 -0.23
N GLN A 118 -8.52 9.98 -0.14
CA GLN A 118 -9.29 9.34 -1.20
C GLN A 118 -10.72 9.91 -1.26
N ARG A 119 -11.26 10.11 -2.47
CA ARG A 119 -12.59 10.68 -2.72
C ARG A 119 -13.36 9.84 -3.74
N VAL A 120 -14.69 9.96 -3.69
CA VAL A 120 -15.62 9.25 -4.57
C VAL A 120 -16.63 10.22 -5.14
N VAL A 121 -16.98 10.04 -6.42
CA VAL A 121 -18.06 10.79 -7.07
C VAL A 121 -18.81 9.90 -8.06
N SER A 122 -20.12 10.08 -8.18
CA SER A 122 -20.91 9.42 -9.21
C SER A 122 -21.62 10.43 -10.11
N GLY A 123 -21.70 10.13 -11.40
CA GLY A 123 -22.44 10.90 -12.38
C GLY A 123 -22.13 10.46 -13.80
N ILE A 124 -22.54 11.26 -14.77
CA ILE A 124 -22.28 10.98 -16.19
C ILE A 124 -20.87 11.42 -16.52
N VAL A 125 -20.11 10.55 -17.17
CA VAL A 125 -18.76 10.88 -17.64
C VAL A 125 -18.84 11.78 -18.86
N SER A 126 -18.21 12.95 -18.77
CA SER A 126 -18.01 13.90 -19.85
C SER A 126 -16.50 14.20 -19.95
N ARG A 127 -15.94 14.15 -21.15
CA ARG A 127 -14.52 14.50 -21.38
C ARG A 127 -14.44 15.93 -21.91
N ILE A 128 -13.69 16.81 -21.25
CA ILE A 128 -13.35 18.14 -21.77
C ILE A 128 -11.82 18.20 -21.87
N LYS A 129 -11.31 18.48 -23.06
CA LYS A 129 -9.91 18.25 -23.47
C LYS A 129 -8.87 19.17 -22.83
N ARG A 130 -7.67 18.59 -22.73
CA ARG A 130 -6.30 19.06 -22.46
C ARG A 130 -6.08 20.57 -22.31
N ASN A 131 -5.55 20.94 -21.15
CA ASN A 131 -4.76 22.16 -20.98
C ASN A 131 -3.29 21.73 -20.94
N GLY A 132 -2.63 21.61 -22.10
CA GLY A 132 -1.29 21.00 -22.18
C GLY A 132 -1.31 19.47 -22.11
N ASP A 133 -0.51 18.87 -21.22
CA ASP A 133 -0.32 17.42 -21.08
C ASP A 133 -1.27 16.74 -20.07
N GLU A 134 -2.10 17.51 -19.36
CA GLU A 134 -3.02 16.96 -18.35
C GLU A 134 -4.38 16.58 -18.96
N GLU A 135 -4.81 15.33 -18.76
CA GLU A 135 -6.14 14.87 -19.15
C GLU A 135 -7.10 14.94 -17.95
N ILE A 136 -8.23 15.65 -18.11
CA ILE A 136 -9.20 15.86 -17.04
C ILE A 136 -10.54 15.21 -17.40
N LEU A 137 -11.03 14.38 -16.48
CA LEU A 137 -12.35 13.77 -16.50
C LEU A 137 -13.38 14.67 -15.80
N PHE A 138 -14.52 14.91 -16.44
CA PHE A 138 -15.62 15.66 -15.85
C PHE A 138 -16.78 14.74 -15.53
N ILE A 139 -17.33 14.87 -14.33
CA ILE A 139 -18.53 14.14 -13.92
C ILE A 139 -19.68 15.12 -13.85
N VAL A 140 -20.74 14.89 -14.61
CA VAL A 140 -21.87 15.81 -14.78
C VAL A 140 -23.20 15.22 -14.32
N ARG A 141 -24.10 16.11 -13.92
CA ARG A 141 -25.55 15.91 -13.81
C ARG A 141 -26.22 16.84 -14.84
N PRO A 142 -27.51 16.65 -15.18
CA PRO A 142 -28.18 17.27 -16.34
C PRO A 142 -27.82 18.73 -16.64
N ASN A 143 -27.57 19.58 -15.63
CA ASN A 143 -27.17 20.98 -15.83
C ASN A 143 -25.95 21.42 -14.99
N LYS A 144 -25.08 20.52 -14.50
CA LYS A 144 -23.95 20.90 -13.63
C LYS A 144 -22.78 19.91 -13.66
N VAL A 145 -21.56 20.45 -13.76
CA VAL A 145 -20.31 19.72 -13.45
C VAL A 145 -20.17 19.53 -11.95
N ILE A 146 -20.05 18.29 -11.53
CA ILE A 146 -19.97 17.85 -10.13
C ILE A 146 -18.52 17.65 -9.71
N ALA A 147 -17.66 17.18 -10.61
CA ALA A 147 -16.24 16.99 -10.36
C ALA A 147 -15.40 17.19 -11.62
N LYS A 148 -14.18 17.70 -11.42
CA LYS A 148 -13.08 17.70 -12.38
C LYS A 148 -11.97 16.87 -11.76
N ILE A 149 -11.53 15.82 -12.44
CA ILE A 149 -10.61 14.83 -11.88
C ILE A 149 -9.48 14.64 -12.88
N ASP A 150 -8.25 14.87 -12.46
CA ASP A 150 -7.08 14.50 -13.25
C ASP A 150 -7.07 12.97 -13.42
N VAL A 151 -7.00 12.52 -14.66
CA VAL A 151 -7.01 11.09 -15.01
C VAL A 151 -5.90 10.34 -14.30
N GLN A 152 -4.74 10.97 -14.06
CA GLN A 152 -3.62 10.34 -13.33
C GLN A 152 -3.94 10.08 -11.85
N THR A 153 -4.94 10.76 -11.30
CA THR A 153 -5.35 10.61 -9.89
C THR A 153 -6.43 9.55 -9.68
N ILE A 154 -6.99 8.99 -10.77
CA ILE A 154 -8.08 8.01 -10.70
C ILE A 154 -7.52 6.66 -10.25
N VAL A 155 -8.18 6.07 -9.25
CA VAL A 155 -7.86 4.74 -8.72
C VAL A 155 -8.68 3.66 -9.43
N SER A 156 -9.98 3.90 -9.61
CA SER A 156 -10.90 2.98 -10.30
C SER A 156 -12.15 3.69 -10.80
N ILE A 157 -12.79 3.13 -11.83
CA ILE A 157 -14.08 3.58 -12.37
C ILE A 157 -15.00 2.37 -12.53
N GLU A 158 -16.22 2.48 -12.00
CA GLU A 158 -17.26 1.47 -12.10
C GLU A 158 -18.41 2.02 -12.94
N GLN A 159 -18.73 1.37 -14.08
CA GLN A 159 -19.93 1.69 -14.84
C GLN A 159 -21.17 1.19 -14.08
N LYS A 160 -22.17 2.06 -13.91
CA LYS A 160 -23.47 1.66 -13.39
C LYS A 160 -24.28 0.97 -14.49
N PRO A 161 -25.02 -0.10 -14.16
CA PRO A 161 -25.90 -0.78 -15.10
C PRO A 161 -26.96 0.17 -15.68
#